data_AF-A0A7Y2IUW7-F1
#
_entry.id   AF-A0A7Y2IUW7-F1
#
_cell.length_a   1.000
_cell.length_b   1.000
_cell.length_c   1.000
_cell.angle_alpha   90.00
_cell.angle_beta   90.00
_cell.angle_gamma   90.00
#
_symmetry.space_group_name_H-M   'P 1'
#
loop_
_entity.id
_entity.type
_entity.pdbx_description
1 polymer ?
#
loop_
_entity_poly.entity_id
_entity_poly.type
_entity_poly.pdbx_seq_one_letter_code
_entity_poly.pdbx_strand_id
1 'polypeptide(L)'
;MARLTTLSLPIAWESLGLPTTPVFGGVTLIDGPVGWGWEPEAPELPIAVVEPVTGTSVEGWGVDHVVVLIDSVDETVETMADIGLTPRLKMEVRGRPAVFFRAGPVIEAITSPVRQSALYGVALVTDEPLETVALRWRSMGHDVGDPGPAIQPGRRILTVRGMEAGLAVMSPDRQLADGG
;
A
#
# COMPACT_ATOMS: atom_id res chain seq x y z
N MET A 1 1.70 -10.76 16.62
CA MET A 1 2.59 -9.97 15.73
C MET A 1 1.75 -8.84 15.19
N ALA A 2 2.25 -7.61 15.23
CA ALA A 2 1.50 -6.44 14.80
C ALA A 2 1.07 -6.56 13.33
N ARG A 3 -0.15 -6.12 13.02
CA ARG A 3 -0.72 -6.12 11.67
C ARG A 3 -1.43 -4.82 11.37
N LEU A 4 -1.34 -4.37 10.12
CA LEU A 4 -2.14 -3.29 9.58
C LEU A 4 -3.57 -3.78 9.37
N THR A 5 -4.55 -3.01 9.83
CA THR A 5 -5.98 -3.34 9.73
C THR A 5 -6.77 -2.32 8.94
N THR A 6 -6.38 -1.04 9.00
CA THR A 6 -7.06 0.04 8.30
C THR A 6 -6.04 0.95 7.61
N LEU A 7 -6.41 1.48 6.44
CA LEU A 7 -5.66 2.50 5.73
C LEU A 7 -6.59 3.65 5.35
N SER A 8 -6.28 4.85 5.83
CA SER A 8 -6.99 6.08 5.45
C SER A 8 -6.14 6.86 4.46
N LEU A 9 -6.72 7.13 3.29
CA LEU A 9 -6.08 7.87 2.21
C LEU A 9 -7.10 8.84 1.59
N PRO A 10 -6.69 10.01 1.09
CA PRO A 10 -7.55 10.94 0.35
C PRO A 10 -7.84 10.39 -1.06
N ILE A 11 -8.53 9.26 -1.12
CA ILE A 11 -8.91 8.54 -2.32
C ILE A 11 -10.38 8.15 -2.19
N ALA A 12 -11.20 8.75 -3.05
CA ALA A 12 -12.60 8.38 -3.18
C ALA A 12 -12.72 7.02 -3.87
N TRP A 13 -12.70 5.93 -3.11
CA TRP A 13 -12.71 4.55 -3.63
C TRP A 13 -13.90 4.27 -4.57
N GLU A 14 -15.06 4.84 -4.27
CA GLU A 14 -16.25 4.73 -5.11
C GLU A 14 -16.08 5.33 -6.51
N SER A 15 -15.24 6.36 -6.66
CA SER A 15 -14.93 6.94 -7.97
C SER A 15 -14.15 5.97 -8.87
N LEU A 16 -13.52 4.95 -8.28
CA LEU A 16 -12.82 3.87 -8.97
C LEU A 16 -13.72 2.64 -9.21
N GLY A 17 -15.02 2.75 -8.93
CA GLY A 17 -15.99 1.67 -9.04
C GLY A 17 -15.84 0.60 -7.95
N LEU A 18 -15.21 0.95 -6.83
CA LEU A 18 -15.06 0.09 -5.65
C LEU A 18 -16.12 0.44 -4.59
N PRO A 19 -16.37 -0.42 -3.58
CA PRO A 19 -17.13 0.00 -2.41
C PRO A 19 -16.53 1.26 -1.76
N THR A 20 -17.37 2.08 -1.08
CA THR A 20 -16.90 3.27 -0.35
C THR A 20 -15.85 2.93 0.71
N THR A 21 -15.97 1.74 1.31
CA THR A 21 -15.05 1.22 2.33
C THR A 21 -14.61 -0.19 1.93
N PRO A 22 -13.73 -0.35 0.93
CA PRO A 22 -13.36 -1.67 0.44
C PRO A 22 -12.41 -2.37 1.42
N VAL A 23 -12.57 -3.69 1.56
CA VAL A 23 -11.65 -4.54 2.32
C VAL A 23 -10.87 -5.39 1.33
N PHE A 24 -9.54 -5.20 1.33
CA PHE A 24 -8.60 -5.88 0.45
C PHE A 24 -7.65 -6.74 1.28
N GLY A 25 -7.75 -8.06 1.17
CA GLY A 25 -6.88 -8.98 1.91
C GLY A 25 -6.90 -8.79 3.43
N GLY A 26 -8.02 -8.33 4.00
CA GLY A 26 -8.17 -8.08 5.44
C GLY A 26 -7.76 -6.67 5.91
N VAL A 27 -7.36 -5.78 5.00
CA VAL A 27 -7.15 -4.35 5.29
C VAL A 27 -8.35 -3.56 4.79
N THR A 28 -8.98 -2.79 5.67
CA THR A 28 -10.04 -1.85 5.31
C THR A 28 -9.45 -0.55 4.79
N LEU A 29 -9.88 -0.07 3.63
CA LEU A 29 -9.49 1.23 3.12
C LEU A 29 -10.64 2.22 3.33
N ILE A 30 -10.33 3.42 3.77
CA ILE A 30 -11.30 4.51 3.99
C ILE A 30 -10.82 5.77 3.26
N ASP A 31 -11.79 6.55 2.77
CA ASP A 31 -11.53 7.89 2.24
C ASP A 31 -11.42 8.88 3.40
N GLY A 32 -10.32 9.61 3.46
CA GLY A 32 -10.10 10.62 4.49
C GLY A 32 -8.65 11.07 4.64
N PRO A 33 -8.36 11.87 5.69
CA PRO A 33 -7.00 12.26 6.01
C PRO A 33 -6.08 11.05 6.16
N VAL A 34 -4.82 11.23 5.75
CA VAL A 34 -3.82 10.16 5.80
C VAL A 34 -3.67 9.58 7.21
N GLY A 35 -3.83 8.26 7.33
CA GLY A 35 -3.72 7.56 8.60
C GLY A 35 -3.78 6.04 8.45
N TRP A 36 -3.55 5.32 9.54
CA TRP A 36 -3.56 3.86 9.56
C TRP A 36 -4.05 3.25 10.87
N GLY A 37 -4.63 2.07 10.79
CA GLY A 37 -5.08 1.29 11.94
C GLY A 37 -4.23 0.03 12.08
N TRP A 38 -3.97 -0.37 13.31
CA TRP A 38 -3.12 -1.50 13.64
C TRP A 38 -3.69 -2.32 14.79
N GLU A 39 -3.31 -3.59 14.84
CA GLU A 39 -3.54 -4.46 15.99
C GLU A 39 -2.24 -5.20 16.36
N PRO A 40 -1.88 -5.31 17.66
CA PRO A 40 -2.60 -4.74 18.80
C PRO A 40 -2.39 -3.22 18.95
N GLU A 41 -1.31 -2.67 18.40
CA GLU A 41 -0.94 -1.26 18.53
C GLU A 41 -0.21 -0.78 17.28
N ALA A 42 -0.27 0.53 17.02
CA ALA A 42 0.40 1.19 15.90
C ALA A 42 1.86 1.53 16.28
N PRO A 43 2.79 1.53 15.31
CA PRO A 43 4.15 2.03 15.57
C PRO A 43 4.11 3.53 15.89
N GLU A 44 5.03 4.01 16.72
CA GLU A 44 5.16 5.43 17.11
C GLU A 44 5.76 6.32 15.99
N LEU A 45 5.28 6.14 14.76
CA LEU A 45 5.56 7.03 13.65
C LEU A 45 4.56 8.20 13.65
N PRO A 46 4.94 9.38 13.14
CA PRO A 46 4.07 10.57 13.08
C PRO A 46 2.96 10.46 12.00
N ILE A 47 2.26 9.34 11.96
CA ILE A 47 1.12 9.04 11.08
C ILE A 47 -0.10 8.87 11.97
N ALA A 48 -1.21 9.52 11.61
CA ALA A 48 -2.43 9.47 12.41
C ALA A 48 -2.94 8.03 12.57
N VAL A 49 -3.29 7.67 13.81
CA VAL A 49 -3.93 6.38 14.09
C VAL A 49 -5.43 6.51 13.80
N VAL A 50 -5.96 5.56 13.05
CA VAL A 50 -7.41 5.47 12.77
C VAL A 50 -7.96 4.18 13.36
N GLU A 51 -9.18 4.27 13.87
CA GLU A 51 -9.90 3.12 14.42
C GLU A 51 -10.26 2.11 13.32
N PRO A 52 -10.39 0.82 13.67
CA PRO A 52 -10.93 -0.19 12.76
C PRO A 52 -12.34 0.18 12.29
N VAL A 53 -12.56 0.10 10.97
CA VAL A 53 -13.87 0.32 10.35
C VAL A 53 -14.33 -0.95 9.65
N THR A 54 -15.63 -1.23 9.72
CA THR A 54 -16.24 -2.32 8.95
C THR A 54 -16.35 -1.91 7.49
N GLY A 55 -15.89 -2.78 6.59
CA GLY A 55 -15.97 -2.54 5.14
C GLY A 55 -16.58 -3.70 4.37
N THR A 56 -16.57 -3.57 3.05
CA THR A 56 -17.05 -4.59 2.11
C THR A 56 -15.87 -5.30 1.46
N SER A 57 -15.79 -6.63 1.62
CA SER A 57 -14.75 -7.42 0.97
C SER A 57 -14.86 -7.37 -0.55
N VAL A 58 -13.73 -7.20 -1.22
CA VAL A 58 -13.64 -7.23 -2.68
C VAL A 58 -12.83 -8.44 -3.10
N GLU A 59 -13.48 -9.43 -3.69
CA GLU A 59 -12.84 -10.68 -4.11
C GLU A 59 -11.79 -10.45 -5.20
N GLY A 60 -10.68 -11.19 -5.15
CA GLY A 60 -9.59 -11.07 -6.11
C GLY A 60 -8.79 -9.77 -6.00
N TRP A 61 -8.93 -9.02 -4.90
CA TRP A 61 -8.16 -7.81 -4.60
C TRP A 61 -7.49 -7.89 -3.22
N GLY A 62 -6.28 -7.33 -3.13
CA GLY A 62 -5.48 -7.28 -1.92
C GLY A 62 -4.67 -6.00 -1.82
N VAL A 63 -4.13 -5.72 -0.63
CA VAL A 63 -3.06 -4.73 -0.46
C VAL A 63 -1.72 -5.45 -0.66
N ASP A 64 -0.96 -5.03 -1.67
CA ASP A 64 0.38 -5.56 -1.91
C ASP A 64 1.36 -4.95 -0.91
N HIS A 65 1.47 -3.63 -0.96
CA HIS A 65 2.31 -2.86 -0.05
C HIS A 65 1.76 -1.45 0.18
N VAL A 66 2.13 -0.90 1.33
CA VAL A 66 1.89 0.49 1.72
C VAL A 66 3.23 1.22 1.72
N VAL A 67 3.29 2.38 1.08
CA VAL A 67 4.51 3.18 0.99
C VAL A 67 4.50 4.24 2.08
N VAL A 68 5.56 4.25 2.88
CA VAL A 68 5.82 5.24 3.92
C VAL A 68 7.10 5.98 3.58
N LEU A 69 7.03 7.30 3.49
CA LEU A 69 8.23 8.13 3.41
C LEU A 69 8.80 8.28 4.80
N ILE A 70 10.11 8.08 4.92
CA ILE A 70 10.83 8.16 6.20
C ILE A 70 12.03 9.10 6.08
N ASP A 71 12.45 9.65 7.19
CA ASP A 71 13.68 10.45 7.33
C ASP A 71 14.91 9.57 7.60
N SER A 72 14.76 8.54 8.43
CA SER A 72 15.84 7.67 8.91
C SER A 72 15.43 6.21 8.87
N VAL A 73 16.23 5.38 8.18
CA VAL A 73 16.05 3.92 8.15
C VAL A 73 16.24 3.33 9.54
N ASP A 74 17.22 3.80 10.29
CA ASP A 74 17.58 3.19 11.57
C ASP A 74 16.51 3.50 12.63
N GLU A 75 16.04 4.74 12.73
CA GLU A 75 14.94 5.11 13.63
C GLU A 75 13.66 4.36 13.26
N THR A 76 13.34 4.25 11.97
CA THR A 76 12.18 3.46 11.52
C THR A 76 12.29 1.99 11.92
N VAL A 77 13.49 1.41 11.84
CA VAL A 77 13.72 0.02 12.25
C VAL A 77 13.54 -0.17 13.75
N GLU A 78 14.02 0.77 14.56
CA GLU A 78 13.83 0.77 16.01
C GLU A 78 12.34 0.87 16.36
N THR A 79 11.63 1.87 15.83
CA THR A 79 10.18 2.06 16.08
C THR A 79 9.34 0.85 15.65
N MET A 80 9.68 0.22 14.53
CA MET A 80 8.97 -0.98 14.06
C MET A 80 9.31 -2.21 14.92
N ALA A 81 10.51 -2.27 15.50
CA ALA A 81 10.90 -3.35 16.41
C ALA A 81 10.14 -3.31 17.73
N ASP A 82 9.76 -2.11 18.21
CA ASP A 82 8.97 -1.94 19.43
C ASP A 82 7.61 -2.65 19.37
N ILE A 83 7.01 -2.71 18.17
CA ILE A 83 5.76 -3.45 17.92
C ILE A 83 5.99 -4.89 17.42
N GLY A 84 7.23 -5.39 17.53
CA GLY A 84 7.61 -6.76 17.21
C GLY A 84 7.79 -7.06 15.72
N LEU A 85 7.99 -6.03 14.88
CA LEU A 85 8.30 -6.22 13.46
C LEU A 85 9.81 -6.15 13.21
N THR A 86 10.32 -7.07 12.39
CA THR A 86 11.72 -7.07 11.94
C THR A 86 11.79 -6.85 10.43
N PRO A 87 12.81 -6.12 9.93
CA PRO A 87 13.04 -5.95 8.51
C PRO A 87 13.19 -7.28 7.78
N ARG A 88 12.47 -7.43 6.67
CA ARG A 88 12.59 -8.57 5.75
C ARG A 88 13.66 -8.33 4.69
N LEU A 89 13.82 -7.07 4.29
CA LEU A 89 14.73 -6.65 3.25
C LEU A 89 15.15 -5.20 3.50
N LYS A 90 16.43 -4.90 3.22
CA LYS A 90 16.96 -3.55 3.09
C LYS A 90 17.61 -3.46 1.71
N MET A 91 17.24 -2.46 0.91
CA MET A 91 17.79 -2.25 -0.43
C MET A 91 17.63 -0.79 -0.87
N GLU A 92 18.13 -0.46 -2.05
CA GLU A 92 17.84 0.84 -2.67
C GLU A 92 16.68 0.73 -3.65
N VAL A 93 15.68 1.60 -3.49
CA VAL A 93 14.58 1.77 -4.43
C VAL A 93 14.73 3.12 -5.12
N ARG A 94 15.02 3.08 -6.43
CA ARG A 94 15.28 4.29 -7.23
C ARG A 94 16.37 5.18 -6.63
N GLY A 95 17.46 4.59 -6.15
CA GLY A 95 18.61 5.29 -5.56
C GLY A 95 18.35 5.86 -4.16
N ARG A 96 17.31 5.39 -3.47
CA ARG A 96 16.98 5.79 -2.10
C ARG A 96 16.99 4.57 -1.19
N PRO A 97 17.66 4.61 -0.03
CA PRO A 97 17.55 3.55 0.97
C PRO A 97 16.09 3.26 1.32
N ALA A 98 15.74 1.98 1.35
CA ALA A 98 14.42 1.49 1.70
C ALA A 98 14.53 0.25 2.60
N VAL A 99 13.56 0.09 3.48
CA VAL A 99 13.41 -1.05 4.39
C VAL A 99 11.98 -1.57 4.33
N PHE A 100 11.84 -2.90 4.32
CA PHE A 100 10.57 -3.58 4.11
C PHE A 100 10.19 -4.42 5.32
N PHE A 101 8.95 -4.28 5.78
CA PHE A 101 8.38 -5.05 6.89
C PHE A 101 7.16 -5.84 6.40
N ARG A 102 6.84 -6.95 7.07
CA ARG A 102 5.61 -7.71 6.81
C ARG A 102 4.65 -7.53 7.99
N ALA A 103 3.49 -6.93 7.74
CA ALA A 103 2.49 -6.59 8.77
C ALA A 103 1.07 -6.95 8.30
N GLY A 104 0.90 -8.10 7.67
CA GLY A 104 -0.24 -8.33 6.77
C GLY A 104 0.22 -8.00 5.35
N PRO A 105 -0.06 -6.82 4.79
CA PRO A 105 0.67 -6.33 3.61
C PRO A 105 2.14 -6.02 3.93
N VAL A 106 2.91 -5.72 2.89
CA VAL A 106 4.27 -5.19 3.06
C VAL A 106 4.19 -3.70 3.41
N ILE A 107 5.01 -3.26 4.36
CA ILE A 107 5.28 -1.84 4.58
C ILE A 107 6.61 -1.53 3.90
N GLU A 108 6.57 -0.73 2.83
CA GLU A 108 7.75 -0.21 2.15
C GLU A 108 8.07 1.17 2.72
N ALA A 109 9.04 1.22 3.62
CA ALA A 109 9.51 2.47 4.18
C ALA A 109 10.74 2.96 3.40
N ILE A 110 10.59 4.06 2.68
CA ILE A 110 11.59 4.61 1.75
C ILE A 110 12.04 5.99 2.20
N THR A 111 13.35 6.20 2.21
CA THR A 111 13.92 7.50 2.56
C THR A 111 13.48 8.58 1.59
N SER A 112 13.15 9.75 2.13
CA SER A 112 12.74 10.93 1.38
C SER A 112 13.10 12.17 2.18
N PRO A 113 13.40 13.32 1.55
CA PRO A 113 13.66 14.58 2.27
C PRO A 113 12.36 15.18 2.85
N VAL A 114 11.61 14.38 3.62
CA VAL A 114 10.42 14.80 4.35
C VAL A 114 10.83 15.32 5.73
N ARG A 115 10.05 16.26 6.28
CA ARG A 115 10.31 16.77 7.63
C ARG A 115 9.91 15.78 8.73
N GLN A 116 8.94 14.93 8.43
CA GLN A 116 8.42 13.89 9.30
C GLN A 116 7.98 12.72 8.41
N SER A 117 8.10 11.51 8.94
CA SER A 117 7.62 10.30 8.25
C SER A 117 6.14 10.43 7.92
N ALA A 118 5.75 10.01 6.72
CA ALA A 118 4.40 10.20 6.21
C ALA A 118 3.98 9.03 5.34
N LEU A 119 2.72 8.63 5.47
CA LEU A 119 2.14 7.63 4.59
C LEU A 119 1.86 8.27 3.22
N TYR A 120 2.45 7.70 2.18
CA TYR A 120 2.43 8.27 0.83
C TYR A 120 1.33 7.69 -0.05
N GLY A 121 1.09 6.39 0.07
CA GLY A 121 0.18 5.71 -0.84
C GLY A 121 0.21 4.20 -0.69
N VAL A 122 -0.49 3.55 -1.61
CA VAL A 122 -0.73 2.12 -1.59
C VAL A 122 -0.59 1.51 -2.99
N ALA A 123 -0.01 0.32 -3.03
CA ALA A 123 -0.13 -0.57 -4.17
C ALA A 123 -1.13 -1.67 -3.83
N LEU A 124 -2.16 -1.79 -4.65
CA LEU A 124 -3.10 -2.89 -4.62
C LEU A 124 -2.58 -4.03 -5.51
N VAL A 125 -3.04 -5.24 -5.24
CA VAL A 125 -2.86 -6.40 -6.13
C VAL A 125 -4.22 -6.91 -6.54
N THR A 126 -4.36 -7.34 -7.79
CA THR A 126 -5.60 -7.95 -8.28
C THR A 126 -5.35 -9.09 -9.25
N ASP A 127 -6.22 -10.07 -9.23
CA ASP A 127 -6.26 -11.16 -10.22
C ASP A 127 -6.86 -10.72 -11.57
N GLU A 128 -7.50 -9.55 -11.60
CA GLU A 128 -8.03 -8.96 -12.83
C GLU A 128 -6.89 -8.54 -13.78
N PRO A 129 -7.02 -8.76 -15.10
CA PRO A 129 -6.07 -8.20 -16.06
C PRO A 129 -5.93 -6.68 -15.91
N LEU A 130 -4.71 -6.19 -15.73
CA LEU A 130 -4.44 -4.78 -15.50
C LEU A 130 -4.92 -3.88 -16.65
N GLU A 131 -4.96 -4.39 -17.87
CA GLU A 131 -5.56 -3.71 -19.03
C GLU A 131 -7.03 -3.39 -18.82
N THR A 132 -7.80 -4.33 -18.24
CA THR A 132 -9.23 -4.16 -17.96
C THR A 132 -9.43 -3.11 -16.87
N VAL A 133 -8.63 -3.17 -15.81
CA VAL A 133 -8.63 -2.16 -14.73
C VAL A 133 -8.31 -0.77 -15.30
N ALA A 134 -7.23 -0.66 -16.08
CA ALA A 134 -6.81 0.60 -16.69
C ALA A 134 -7.89 1.18 -17.62
N LEU A 135 -8.48 0.34 -18.49
CA LEU A 135 -9.54 0.77 -19.39
C LEU A 135 -10.78 1.26 -18.63
N ARG A 136 -11.22 0.51 -17.61
CA ARG A 136 -12.36 0.87 -16.77
C ARG A 136 -12.13 2.20 -16.07
N TRP A 137 -10.98 2.38 -15.40
CA TRP A 137 -10.68 3.61 -14.67
C TRP A 137 -10.50 4.82 -15.58
N ARG A 138 -9.88 4.66 -16.76
CA ARG A 138 -9.84 5.72 -17.78
C ARG A 138 -11.23 6.10 -18.27
N SER A 139 -12.12 5.13 -18.46
CA SER A 139 -13.51 5.40 -18.87
C SER A 139 -14.31 6.18 -17.82
N MET A 140 -13.88 6.13 -16.55
CA MET A 140 -14.44 6.92 -15.45
C MET A 140 -13.74 8.27 -15.26
N GLY A 141 -12.78 8.63 -16.13
CA GLY A 141 -12.13 9.94 -16.14
C GLY A 141 -10.81 10.02 -15.36
N HIS A 142 -10.28 8.90 -14.86
CA HIS A 142 -9.00 8.90 -14.14
C HIS A 142 -7.79 8.87 -15.07
N ASP A 143 -6.71 9.58 -14.72
CA ASP A 143 -5.43 9.50 -15.42
C ASP A 143 -4.68 8.23 -14.99
N VAL A 144 -4.81 7.16 -15.78
CA VAL A 144 -4.16 5.88 -15.53
C VAL A 144 -3.08 5.60 -16.57
N GLY A 145 -1.85 5.34 -16.12
CA GLY A 145 -0.75 4.92 -16.99
C GLY A 145 -0.96 3.51 -17.56
N ASP A 146 -0.34 3.21 -18.70
CA ASP A 146 -0.42 1.87 -19.29
C ASP A 146 0.27 0.84 -18.37
N PRO A 147 -0.31 -0.37 -18.19
CA PRO A 147 0.32 -1.42 -17.42
C PRO A 147 1.67 -1.82 -18.01
N GLY A 148 2.74 -1.60 -17.24
CA GLY A 148 4.12 -1.86 -17.63
C GLY A 148 4.79 -2.91 -16.73
N PRO A 149 6.05 -3.28 -17.02
CA PRO A 149 6.83 -4.12 -16.12
C PRO A 149 7.05 -3.41 -14.78
N ALA A 150 6.86 -4.15 -13.68
CA ALA A 150 7.22 -3.68 -12.34
C ALA A 150 8.72 -3.85 -12.09
N ILE A 151 9.23 -3.20 -11.03
CA ILE A 151 10.61 -3.41 -10.55
C ILE A 151 10.80 -4.88 -10.12
N GLN A 152 9.75 -5.50 -9.58
CA GLN A 152 9.73 -6.92 -9.24
C GLN A 152 9.66 -7.78 -10.51
N PRO A 153 10.63 -8.67 -10.75
CA PRO A 153 10.66 -9.50 -11.95
C PRO A 153 9.37 -10.29 -12.14
N GLY A 154 8.87 -10.33 -13.38
CA GLY A 154 7.67 -11.10 -13.75
C GLY A 154 6.34 -10.46 -13.34
N ARG A 155 6.34 -9.36 -12.58
CA ARG A 155 5.12 -8.62 -12.23
C ARG A 155 4.92 -7.41 -13.14
N ARG A 156 3.66 -6.98 -13.24
CA ARG A 156 3.25 -5.78 -13.97
C ARG A 156 2.61 -4.78 -13.00
N ILE A 157 2.65 -3.52 -13.36
CA ILE A 157 2.13 -2.41 -12.56
C ILE A 157 1.47 -1.37 -13.46
N LEU A 158 0.34 -0.83 -13.02
CA LEU A 158 -0.21 0.44 -13.50
C LEU A 158 -0.18 1.46 -12.36
N THR A 159 -0.17 2.74 -12.71
CA THR A 159 -0.17 3.84 -11.74
C THR A 159 -1.29 4.79 -12.09
N VAL A 160 -2.03 5.22 -11.06
CA VAL A 160 -3.04 6.29 -11.17
C VAL A 160 -2.37 7.60 -10.79
N ARG A 161 -2.51 8.61 -11.65
CA ARG A 161 -1.90 9.94 -11.51
C ARG A 161 -2.96 10.96 -11.12
N GLY A 162 -2.52 12.13 -10.66
CA GLY A 162 -3.42 13.22 -10.27
C GLY A 162 -4.18 12.97 -8.96
N MET A 163 -3.84 11.90 -8.23
CA MET A 163 -4.37 11.61 -6.90
C MET A 163 -3.55 12.34 -5.82
N GLU A 164 -4.19 12.70 -4.71
CA GLU A 164 -3.50 13.32 -3.56
C GLU A 164 -2.61 12.31 -2.82
N ALA A 165 -2.95 11.02 -2.88
CA ALA A 165 -2.12 9.92 -2.42
C ALA A 165 -1.69 9.02 -3.58
N GLY A 166 -0.52 8.38 -3.45
CA GLY A 166 -0.05 7.42 -4.44
C GLY A 166 -0.96 6.21 -4.55
N LEU A 167 -1.37 5.86 -5.77
CA LEU A 167 -2.14 4.65 -6.04
C LEU A 167 -1.55 3.88 -7.23
N ALA A 168 -1.24 2.61 -6.99
CA ALA A 168 -0.83 1.68 -8.02
C ALA A 168 -1.60 0.37 -7.91
N VAL A 169 -1.67 -0.38 -9.03
CA VAL A 169 -2.23 -1.74 -9.04
C VAL A 169 -1.22 -2.66 -9.71
N MET A 170 -0.96 -3.78 -9.07
CA MET A 170 0.02 -4.77 -9.49
C MET A 170 -0.68 -6.07 -9.89
N SER A 171 -0.07 -6.78 -10.84
CA SER A 171 -0.44 -8.17 -11.09
C SER A 171 0.00 -9.06 -9.92
N PRO A 172 -0.60 -10.25 -9.74
CA PRO A 172 -0.19 -11.18 -8.70
C PRO A 172 1.25 -11.63 -8.93
N ASP A 173 1.93 -12.00 -7.85
CA ASP A 173 3.21 -12.69 -7.93
C ASP A 173 2.95 -14.17 -8.25
N ARG A 174 3.09 -14.56 -9.51
CA ARG A 174 2.86 -15.94 -9.95
C ARG A 174 3.98 -16.90 -9.51
N GLN A 175 5.16 -16.43 -9.09
CA GLN A 175 6.20 -17.32 -8.56
C GLN A 175 5.87 -17.85 -7.16
N LEU A 176 5.00 -17.15 -6.41
CA LEU A 176 4.49 -17.63 -5.12
C LEU A 176 3.28 -18.58 -5.25
N ALA A 177 2.64 -18.64 -6.42
CA ALA A 177 1.46 -19.48 -6.66
C ALA A 177 1.79 -20.95 -6.95
N ASP A 178 3.01 -21.23 -7.42
CA ASP A 178 3.46 -22.59 -7.82
C ASP A 178 4.30 -23.29 -6.74
N GLY A 179 4.35 -22.77 -5.51
CA GLY A 179 5.24 -23.23 -4.43
C GLY A 179 4.58 -23.45 -3.07
N GLY A 180 3.27 -23.73 -3.03
CA GLY A 180 2.52 -24.09 -1.82
C GLY A 180 2.21 -25.58 -1.72
#